data_AF-A0A7V4JTB4-F1
#
_entry.id   AF-A0A7V4JTB4-F1
#
_cell.length_a   1.000
_cell.length_b   1.000
_cell.length_c   1.000
_cell.angle_alpha   90.00
_cell.angle_beta   90.00
_cell.angle_gamma   90.00
#
_symmetry.space_group_name_H-M   'P 1'
#
loop_
_entity.id
_entity.type
_entity.pdbx_description
1 polymer ?
#
loop_
_entity_poly.entity_id
_entity_poly.type
_entity_poly.pdbx_seq_one_letter_code
_entity_poly.pdbx_strand_id
1 'polypeptide(L)'
;MTTRRRSCLPPRLLHALTGEAADDLPIVLVEDGDPIVASGLPTPAQAFLRSVGLTDPATWAAFGLGLVDDAVLARFGLTGRRRPTDTGAILPTRDPRHPGAIVGLVRLKSAQNKHGFITPPAGLACAADLLEHPRLILTDVPLIALRLHQAGVRGVALVEDPAVLPPLIDALRGHDLLVAGPKHSGQEAIIAALGGLPCTCGTVMGDLGHSPVASLDLLGLDRETLRVPRESTELTPALLRDLHAYAQCRLRDGVSQDTLRTLGLDHPILAQHLGLGVIPVDYQTAIPRLLCRALRGRRLGNCAVLPAYDADGAMVDLLAYHLISARYHGLWPEPRGLIGGAQRVWPEAVIATDNLRWLGRLLHHGHRDVLLLRGPGDAQANAARLHDMGVRRVTLNPDLEELPHKTISWHSLRVSFATLLFANGCDIRSVNELMLHRCLSTTALYTPIAVEDLRQVFLAAHPRC
;
A
#
# COMPACT_ATOMS: atom_id res chain seq x y z
N MET A 1 30.27 8.23 46.94
CA MET A 1 29.06 7.76 47.65
C MET A 1 27.87 8.06 46.74
N THR A 2 27.06 7.11 46.24
CA THR A 2 26.07 6.26 46.96
C THR A 2 25.07 7.12 47.76
N THR A 3 23.73 7.02 47.73
CA THR A 3 22.72 6.13 47.09
C THR A 3 21.33 6.83 47.23
N ARG A 4 20.13 6.35 46.80
CA ARG A 4 19.62 5.05 46.31
C ARG A 4 18.39 5.21 45.38
N ARG A 5 18.08 4.15 44.63
CA ARG A 5 16.85 3.79 43.89
C ARG A 5 15.52 3.82 44.69
N ARG A 6 14.39 3.75 43.95
CA ARG A 6 13.03 3.21 44.29
C ARG A 6 12.14 4.12 45.16
N SER A 7 10.79 4.13 45.06
CA SER A 7 9.86 3.50 44.09
C SER A 7 8.40 3.93 44.36
N CYS A 8 7.45 3.49 43.51
CA CYS A 8 6.03 3.27 43.78
C CYS A 8 5.13 4.50 44.04
N LEU A 9 4.10 4.65 43.21
CA LEU A 9 2.77 5.05 43.65
C LEU A 9 2.21 3.97 44.59
N PRO A 10 1.69 4.35 45.77
CA PRO A 10 0.44 3.76 46.26
C PRO A 10 -0.37 4.78 47.14
N PRO A 11 -1.44 4.37 47.84
CA PRO A 11 -2.68 3.82 47.29
C PRO A 11 -3.92 4.50 47.91
N ARG A 12 -5.11 4.16 47.37
CA ARG A 12 -6.45 4.56 47.87
C ARG A 12 -6.88 6.01 47.56
N LEU A 13 -8.18 6.19 47.77
CA LEU A 13 -8.97 7.42 47.89
C LEU A 13 -8.85 8.36 46.66
N LEU A 14 -9.39 7.99 45.48
CA LEU A 14 -10.48 7.01 45.26
C LEU A 14 -11.79 7.39 45.99
N HIS A 15 -12.07 8.69 46.16
CA HIS A 15 -13.33 9.19 46.74
C HIS A 15 -14.24 9.93 45.75
N ALA A 16 -13.74 10.27 44.55
CA ALA A 16 -14.54 10.84 43.46
C ALA A 16 -15.32 9.78 42.64
N LEU A 17 -15.30 8.51 43.08
CA LEU A 17 -15.94 7.37 42.42
C LEU A 17 -16.96 6.65 43.33
N THR A 18 -17.40 7.28 44.43
CA THR A 18 -18.24 6.62 45.45
C THR A 18 -19.52 7.39 45.77
N GLY A 19 -20.58 7.03 45.06
CA GLY A 19 -21.93 6.81 45.61
C GLY A 19 -22.44 5.54 44.93
N GLU A 20 -22.04 4.35 45.41
CA GLU A 20 -22.84 3.48 46.32
C GLU A 20 -24.05 2.83 45.62
N ALA A 21 -24.49 1.58 45.85
CA ALA A 21 -23.93 0.33 46.39
C ALA A 21 -24.97 -0.81 46.05
N ALA A 22 -24.76 -2.13 46.15
CA ALA A 22 -23.64 -2.98 46.59
C ALA A 22 -23.76 -4.40 45.97
N ASP A 23 -22.76 -5.25 46.25
CA ASP A 23 -22.84 -6.72 46.47
C ASP A 23 -23.14 -7.75 45.34
N ASP A 24 -22.64 -8.96 45.66
CA ASP A 24 -22.72 -10.29 45.04
C ASP A 24 -21.99 -10.62 43.72
N LEU A 25 -20.96 -11.46 43.90
CA LEU A 25 -20.20 -12.25 42.91
C LEU A 25 -21.11 -13.24 42.16
N PRO A 26 -20.80 -13.58 40.89
CA PRO A 26 -19.87 -14.70 40.69
C PRO A 26 -18.76 -14.48 39.65
N ILE A 27 -17.70 -15.26 39.83
CA ILE A 27 -16.64 -15.51 38.85
C ILE A 27 -17.23 -16.21 37.62
N VAL A 28 -16.81 -15.81 36.41
CA VAL A 28 -16.67 -16.75 35.28
C VAL A 28 -15.28 -16.58 34.68
N LEU A 29 -14.62 -17.73 34.48
CA LEU A 29 -13.24 -17.86 34.01
C LEU A 29 -13.14 -17.65 32.49
N VAL A 30 -11.98 -17.15 32.04
CA VAL A 30 -11.27 -17.75 30.90
C VAL A 30 -9.76 -17.81 31.23
N GLU A 31 -9.40 -18.81 32.04
CA GLU A 31 -8.25 -19.67 31.70
C GLU A 31 -8.77 -20.62 30.58
N ASP A 32 -7.99 -21.24 29.70
CA ASP A 32 -6.53 -21.45 29.60
C ASP A 32 -5.99 -20.96 28.24
N GLY A 33 -4.71 -20.65 28.06
CA GLY A 33 -3.60 -20.61 29.00
C GLY A 33 -2.33 -20.19 28.27
N ASP A 34 -1.53 -19.28 28.85
CA ASP A 34 -0.22 -18.91 28.31
C ASP A 34 0.78 -20.05 28.63
N PRO A 35 1.63 -20.44 27.67
CA PRO A 35 2.98 -19.87 27.76
C PRO A 35 3.60 -19.53 26.39
N ILE A 36 3.88 -18.25 26.20
CA ILE A 36 4.88 -17.69 25.27
C ILE A 36 4.47 -17.79 23.78
N VAL A 37 3.40 -17.09 23.38
CA VAL A 37 3.14 -16.76 21.95
C VAL A 37 2.87 -15.25 21.75
N ALA A 38 3.74 -14.42 22.35
CA ALA A 38 3.63 -12.95 22.29
C ALA A 38 4.31 -12.32 21.05
N SER A 39 3.85 -12.67 19.85
CA SER A 39 4.20 -11.94 18.61
C SER A 39 3.06 -11.94 17.59
N GLY A 40 1.99 -11.22 17.94
CA GLY A 40 0.94 -10.86 16.99
C GLY A 40 1.50 -9.98 15.85
N LEU A 41 1.09 -10.28 14.61
CA LEU A 41 1.43 -9.51 13.42
C LEU A 41 1.27 -7.99 13.63
N PRO A 42 2.24 -7.15 13.22
CA PRO A 42 2.08 -5.70 13.30
C PRO A 42 0.89 -5.24 12.44
N THR A 43 0.13 -4.24 12.90
CA THR A 43 -1.10 -3.74 12.28
C THR A 43 -0.97 -3.43 10.77
N PRO A 44 0.14 -2.84 10.27
CA PRO A 44 0.39 -2.69 8.83
C PRO A 44 0.40 -4.00 8.04
N ALA A 45 0.97 -5.07 8.60
CA ALA A 45 1.05 -6.38 7.96
C ALA A 45 -0.31 -7.10 7.99
N GLN A 46 -1.07 -6.99 9.09
CA GLN A 46 -2.46 -7.48 9.14
C GLN A 46 -3.33 -6.79 8.09
N ALA A 47 -3.22 -5.47 7.94
CA ALA A 47 -3.96 -4.70 6.94
C ALA A 47 -3.56 -5.09 5.50
N PHE A 48 -2.28 -5.38 5.26
CA PHE A 48 -1.82 -5.93 3.99
C PHE A 48 -2.41 -7.32 3.71
N LEU A 49 -2.31 -8.27 4.64
CA LEU A 49 -2.81 -9.64 4.49
C LEU A 49 -4.32 -9.64 4.18
N ARG A 50 -5.10 -8.86 4.94
CA ARG A 50 -6.54 -8.67 4.68
C ARG A 50 -6.82 -8.07 3.29
N SER A 51 -6.00 -7.12 2.82
CA SER A 51 -6.18 -6.53 1.49
C SER A 51 -5.94 -7.52 0.33
N VAL A 52 -5.08 -8.53 0.54
CA VAL A 52 -4.86 -9.64 -0.41
C VAL A 52 -5.75 -10.86 -0.13
N GLY A 53 -6.82 -10.70 0.68
CA GLY A 53 -7.80 -11.76 0.93
C GLY A 53 -7.34 -12.86 1.90
N LEU A 54 -6.21 -12.68 2.59
CA LEU A 54 -5.75 -13.54 3.66
C LEU A 54 -6.26 -12.97 4.99
N THR A 55 -7.37 -13.52 5.48
CA THR A 55 -8.12 -13.00 6.63
C THR A 55 -8.10 -13.93 7.84
N ASP A 56 -7.73 -15.20 7.66
CA ASP A 56 -7.72 -16.22 8.71
C ASP A 56 -6.46 -16.13 9.61
N PRO A 57 -6.61 -15.86 10.93
CA PRO A 57 -5.49 -15.86 11.87
C PRO A 57 -4.84 -17.24 12.07
N ALA A 58 -5.56 -18.35 11.89
CA ALA A 58 -4.99 -19.69 12.05
C ALA A 58 -3.94 -19.97 10.95
N THR A 59 -4.22 -19.58 9.71
CA THR A 59 -3.26 -19.57 8.61
C THR A 59 -2.07 -18.67 8.89
N TRP A 60 -2.27 -17.50 9.50
CA TRP A 60 -1.16 -16.61 9.87
C TRP A 60 -0.24 -17.22 10.94
N ALA A 61 -0.82 -17.89 11.94
CA ALA A 61 -0.09 -18.58 12.99
C ALA A 61 0.68 -19.80 12.44
N ALA A 62 0.01 -20.65 11.65
CA ALA A 62 0.59 -21.85 11.06
C ALA A 62 1.86 -21.55 10.24
N PHE A 63 1.80 -20.56 9.35
CA PHE A 63 2.96 -20.13 8.56
C PHE A 63 3.90 -19.17 9.31
N GLY A 64 3.58 -18.78 10.56
CA GLY A 64 4.42 -17.92 11.39
C GLY A 64 4.59 -16.49 10.89
N LEU A 65 3.60 -15.93 10.17
CA LEU A 65 3.67 -14.58 9.58
C LEU A 65 3.91 -13.46 10.63
N GLY A 66 3.58 -13.70 11.91
CA GLY A 66 3.86 -12.78 13.03
C GLY A 66 5.17 -13.04 13.78
N LEU A 67 5.82 -14.21 13.59
CA LEU A 67 6.95 -14.67 14.40
C LEU A 67 8.30 -14.02 14.03
N VAL A 68 8.31 -12.99 13.18
CA VAL A 68 9.52 -12.31 12.71
C VAL A 68 9.72 -11.02 13.49
N ASP A 69 10.37 -11.15 14.64
CA ASP A 69 10.74 -10.03 15.51
C ASP A 69 12.12 -9.43 15.19
N ASP A 70 12.52 -8.42 15.96
CA ASP A 70 13.81 -7.76 15.78
C ASP A 70 15.01 -8.67 16.10
N ALA A 71 14.85 -9.74 16.89
CA ALA A 71 15.90 -10.71 17.15
C ALA A 71 16.10 -11.67 15.97
N VAL A 72 15.01 -12.14 15.35
CA VAL A 72 15.04 -12.92 14.11
C VAL A 72 15.65 -12.10 12.98
N LEU A 73 15.25 -10.83 12.83
CA LEU A 73 15.83 -9.91 11.84
C LEU A 73 17.33 -9.66 12.09
N ALA A 74 17.75 -9.49 13.36
CA ALA A 74 19.15 -9.32 13.72
C ALA A 74 20.01 -10.55 13.33
N ARG A 75 19.49 -11.77 13.53
CA ARG A 75 20.17 -13.02 13.16
C ARG A 75 20.44 -13.13 11.65
N PHE A 76 19.62 -12.51 10.80
CA PHE A 76 19.83 -12.43 9.36
C PHE A 76 20.55 -11.13 8.90
N GLY A 77 21.01 -10.28 9.82
CA GLY A 77 21.69 -9.02 9.50
C GLY A 77 20.77 -7.94 8.91
N LEU A 78 19.47 -8.03 9.17
CA LEU A 78 18.41 -7.18 8.61
C LEU A 78 18.02 -6.04 9.55
N THR A 79 19.02 -5.34 10.09
CA THR A 79 18.84 -4.23 11.04
C THR A 79 19.22 -2.88 10.43
N GLY A 80 18.79 -1.79 11.08
CA GLY A 80 19.06 -0.42 10.62
C GLY A 80 18.61 -0.19 9.17
N ARG A 81 19.52 0.24 8.30
CA ARG A 81 19.24 0.50 6.87
C ARG A 81 18.88 -0.75 6.05
N ARG A 82 19.12 -1.96 6.57
CA ARG A 82 18.73 -3.23 5.92
C ARG A 82 17.39 -3.80 6.43
N ARG A 83 16.75 -3.13 7.40
CA ARG A 83 15.43 -3.53 7.91
C ARG A 83 14.40 -3.48 6.76
N PRO A 84 13.58 -4.53 6.55
CA PRO A 84 12.46 -4.47 5.61
C PRO A 84 11.51 -3.33 5.97
N THR A 85 11.01 -2.61 4.97
CA THR A 85 10.01 -1.55 5.19
C THR A 85 8.62 -2.14 5.48
N ASP A 86 7.80 -1.39 6.24
CA ASP A 86 6.46 -1.79 6.75
C ASP A 86 5.36 -1.96 5.68
N THR A 87 5.74 -2.24 4.42
CA THR A 87 4.82 -2.53 3.31
C THR A 87 4.91 -4.01 2.94
N GLY A 88 3.83 -4.75 3.22
CA GLY A 88 3.76 -6.20 3.01
C GLY A 88 3.72 -6.99 4.33
N ALA A 89 4.04 -8.28 4.23
CA ALA A 89 4.25 -9.16 5.37
C ALA A 89 5.50 -10.02 5.14
N ILE A 90 6.15 -10.48 6.20
CA ILE A 90 7.31 -11.37 6.12
C ILE A 90 6.83 -12.80 6.36
N LEU A 91 7.22 -13.71 5.48
CA LEU A 91 6.91 -15.13 5.54
C LEU A 91 8.21 -15.90 5.86
N PRO A 92 8.33 -16.52 7.04
CA PRO A 92 9.52 -17.32 7.36
C PRO A 92 9.50 -18.66 6.63
N THR A 93 10.67 -19.09 6.16
CA THR A 93 10.91 -20.44 5.66
C THR A 93 11.67 -21.26 6.70
N ARG A 94 11.43 -22.58 6.73
CA ARG A 94 11.91 -23.52 7.76
C ARG A 94 12.41 -24.79 7.11
N ASP A 95 13.28 -25.53 7.80
CA ASP A 95 13.49 -26.95 7.45
C ASP A 95 12.28 -27.73 8.00
N PRO A 96 11.51 -28.47 7.17
CA PRO A 96 10.33 -29.19 7.65
C PRO A 96 10.68 -30.32 8.62
N ARG A 97 11.95 -30.77 8.68
CA ARG A 97 12.45 -31.73 9.70
C ARG A 97 12.68 -31.06 11.06
N HIS A 98 12.79 -29.72 11.08
CA HIS A 98 13.06 -28.92 12.27
C HIS A 98 12.12 -27.69 12.29
N PRO A 99 10.80 -27.88 12.43
CA PRO A 99 9.79 -26.83 12.20
C PRO A 99 9.86 -25.64 13.17
N GLY A 100 10.63 -25.71 14.26
CA GLY A 100 10.93 -24.55 15.12
C GLY A 100 12.01 -23.62 14.56
N ALA A 101 12.83 -24.06 13.60
CA ALA A 101 13.97 -23.31 13.09
C ALA A 101 13.62 -22.54 11.80
N ILE A 102 13.45 -21.22 11.93
CA ILE A 102 13.42 -20.32 10.77
C ILE A 102 14.82 -20.33 10.13
N VAL A 103 14.93 -20.65 8.86
CA VAL A 103 16.20 -20.70 8.09
C VAL A 103 16.27 -19.63 6.98
N GLY A 104 15.14 -19.01 6.62
CA GLY A 104 15.09 -17.89 5.68
C GLY A 104 13.85 -17.02 5.85
N LEU A 105 13.80 -15.90 5.13
CA LEU A 105 12.73 -14.91 5.16
C LEU A 105 12.36 -14.45 3.74
N VAL A 106 11.07 -14.57 3.42
CA VAL A 106 10.42 -14.14 2.19
C VAL A 106 9.64 -12.85 2.44
N ARG A 107 9.62 -11.93 1.46
CA ARG A 107 8.72 -10.76 1.50
C ARG A 107 7.50 -10.94 0.62
N LEU A 108 6.33 -11.02 1.24
CA LEU A 108 5.04 -10.92 0.56
C LEU A 108 4.81 -9.49 0.09
N LYS A 109 4.42 -9.32 -1.17
CA LYS A 109 4.10 -8.03 -1.82
C LYS A 109 2.82 -8.15 -2.64
N SER A 110 2.18 -7.01 -2.88
CA SER A 110 0.97 -6.88 -3.73
C SER A 110 1.22 -7.19 -5.22
N ALA A 111 2.48 -7.11 -5.68
CA ALA A 111 2.89 -7.39 -7.06
C ALA A 111 3.23 -8.89 -7.28
N GLN A 112 2.20 -9.66 -7.61
CA GLN A 112 2.14 -11.14 -7.59
C GLN A 112 2.99 -11.94 -8.62
N ASN A 113 4.14 -11.45 -9.12
CA ASN A 113 4.89 -12.17 -10.19
C ASN A 113 6.42 -12.28 -10.02
N LYS A 114 7.05 -11.60 -9.06
CA LYS A 114 8.45 -11.84 -8.65
C LYS A 114 8.60 -11.49 -7.16
N HIS A 115 8.80 -12.49 -6.31
CA HIS A 115 9.06 -12.25 -4.88
C HIS A 115 10.46 -11.65 -4.69
N GLY A 116 10.58 -10.82 -3.66
CA GLY A 116 11.87 -10.27 -3.27
C GLY A 116 12.40 -11.06 -2.09
N PHE A 117 13.35 -11.95 -2.35
CA PHE A 117 14.12 -12.63 -1.31
C PHE A 117 14.72 -11.60 -0.35
N ILE A 118 14.49 -11.78 0.95
CA ILE A 118 15.14 -10.98 2.00
C ILE A 118 16.44 -11.67 2.44
N THR A 119 16.43 -13.00 2.45
CA THR A 119 17.59 -13.89 2.65
C THR A 119 17.76 -14.80 1.43
N PRO A 120 18.91 -15.48 1.25
CA PRO A 120 19.03 -16.58 0.30
C PRO A 120 17.89 -17.61 0.49
N PRO A 121 17.43 -18.28 -0.58
CA PRO A 121 16.43 -19.34 -0.47
C PRO A 121 16.94 -20.49 0.41
N ALA A 122 16.16 -20.85 1.42
CA ALA A 122 16.48 -21.95 2.33
C ALA A 122 15.19 -22.52 2.90
N GLY A 123 15.03 -23.85 2.86
CA GLY A 123 13.86 -24.54 3.38
C GLY A 123 12.54 -24.18 2.67
N LEU A 124 11.43 -24.54 3.33
CA LEU A 124 10.06 -24.36 2.83
C LEU A 124 9.28 -23.43 3.76
N ALA A 125 8.41 -22.59 3.20
CA ALA A 125 7.41 -21.89 4.02
C ALA A 125 6.17 -22.79 4.12
N CYS A 126 5.93 -23.31 5.33
CA CYS A 126 4.95 -24.35 5.61
C CYS A 126 4.50 -24.28 7.08
N ALA A 127 3.42 -25.00 7.39
CA ALA A 127 3.01 -25.25 8.75
C ALA A 127 3.93 -26.28 9.44
N ALA A 128 3.96 -26.29 10.77
CA ALA A 128 4.90 -27.13 11.54
C ALA A 128 4.65 -28.64 11.40
N ASP A 129 3.41 -29.00 11.11
CA ASP A 129 2.87 -30.34 10.93
C ASP A 129 3.02 -30.86 9.48
N LEU A 130 3.78 -30.18 8.59
CA LEU A 130 3.86 -30.50 7.16
C LEU A 130 4.08 -32.00 6.91
N LEU A 131 5.09 -32.60 7.52
CA LEU A 131 5.49 -34.01 7.32
C LEU A 131 4.58 -35.02 8.05
N GLU A 132 3.54 -34.57 8.76
CA GLU A 132 2.52 -35.45 9.34
C GLU A 132 1.40 -35.75 8.34
N HIS A 133 1.26 -34.94 7.29
CA HIS A 133 0.22 -35.12 6.28
C HIS A 133 0.62 -36.18 5.24
N PRO A 134 -0.23 -37.19 4.94
CA PRO A 134 0.10 -38.23 3.95
C PRO A 134 0.23 -37.69 2.53
N ARG A 135 -0.28 -36.47 2.28
CA ARG A 135 -0.27 -35.79 0.99
C ARG A 135 0.29 -34.38 1.16
N LEU A 136 1.28 -34.03 0.33
CA LEU A 136 1.97 -32.75 0.37
C LEU A 136 1.72 -31.97 -0.92
N ILE A 137 1.46 -30.67 -0.78
CA ILE A 137 1.12 -29.79 -1.90
C ILE A 137 2.20 -28.72 -2.01
N LEU A 138 2.98 -28.79 -3.09
CA LEU A 138 4.12 -27.93 -3.34
C LEU A 138 3.77 -26.87 -4.37
N THR A 139 4.03 -25.59 -4.07
CA THR A 139 3.75 -24.48 -4.99
C THR A 139 4.85 -23.41 -4.96
N ASP A 140 5.13 -22.78 -6.10
CA ASP A 140 6.06 -21.64 -6.24
C ASP A 140 5.38 -20.28 -5.97
N VAL A 141 4.09 -20.28 -5.61
CA VAL A 141 3.31 -19.05 -5.41
C VAL A 141 2.85 -18.92 -3.94
N PRO A 142 3.39 -17.96 -3.16
CA PRO A 142 3.13 -17.83 -1.73
C PRO A 142 1.66 -17.61 -1.40
N LEU A 143 0.99 -16.79 -2.21
CA LEU A 143 -0.42 -16.49 -2.01
C LEU A 143 -1.33 -17.64 -2.42
N ILE A 144 -0.86 -18.61 -3.22
CA ILE A 144 -1.57 -19.88 -3.42
C ILE A 144 -1.40 -20.76 -2.18
N ALA A 145 -0.16 -20.94 -1.69
CA ALA A 145 0.09 -21.75 -0.48
C ALA A 145 -0.78 -21.29 0.71
N LEU A 146 -0.80 -19.98 0.97
CA LEU A 146 -1.59 -19.39 2.05
C LEU A 146 -3.11 -19.44 1.80
N ARG A 147 -3.57 -19.28 0.55
CA ARG A 147 -5.01 -19.39 0.21
C ARG A 147 -5.51 -20.83 0.30
N LEU A 148 -4.70 -21.82 -0.10
CA LEU A 148 -5.04 -23.24 0.05
C LEU A 148 -5.20 -23.62 1.52
N HIS A 149 -4.25 -23.21 2.38
CA HIS A 149 -4.37 -23.43 3.82
C HIS A 149 -5.58 -22.73 4.45
N GLN A 150 -5.85 -21.48 4.06
CA GLN A 150 -7.07 -20.77 4.49
C GLN A 150 -8.37 -21.45 4.00
N ALA A 151 -8.32 -22.14 2.85
CA ALA A 151 -9.43 -22.96 2.34
C ALA A 151 -9.54 -24.34 3.03
N GLY A 152 -8.72 -24.61 4.06
CA GLY A 152 -8.74 -25.85 4.85
C GLY A 152 -7.78 -26.94 4.37
N VAL A 153 -7.07 -26.71 3.25
CA VAL A 153 -6.14 -27.70 2.69
C VAL A 153 -4.87 -27.79 3.53
N ARG A 154 -4.53 -28.98 4.02
CA ARG A 154 -3.33 -29.24 4.82
C ARG A 154 -2.21 -29.86 3.98
N GLY A 155 -1.03 -30.06 4.58
CA GLY A 155 0.16 -30.52 3.85
C GLY A 155 0.73 -29.51 2.84
N VAL A 156 0.35 -28.23 2.91
CA VAL A 156 0.73 -27.21 1.91
C VAL A 156 2.08 -26.58 2.25
N ALA A 157 2.99 -26.54 1.28
CA ALA A 157 4.29 -25.90 1.38
C ALA A 157 4.60 -25.01 0.16
N LEU A 158 5.18 -23.85 0.44
CA LEU A 158 5.73 -22.92 -0.53
C LEU A 158 7.20 -23.26 -0.81
N VAL A 159 7.49 -23.52 -2.08
CA VAL A 159 8.82 -23.76 -2.67
C VAL A 159 9.22 -22.52 -3.49
N GLU A 160 9.78 -21.50 -2.84
CA GLU A 160 10.18 -20.26 -3.55
C GLU A 160 11.31 -20.46 -4.57
N ASP A 161 12.21 -21.41 -4.30
CA ASP A 161 13.30 -21.79 -5.20
C ASP A 161 13.39 -23.33 -5.20
N PRO A 162 13.22 -24.01 -6.34
CA PRO A 162 13.35 -25.46 -6.42
C PRO A 162 14.68 -26.01 -5.90
N ALA A 163 15.76 -25.21 -5.86
CA ALA A 163 17.05 -25.60 -5.28
C ALA A 163 17.00 -25.94 -3.78
N VAL A 164 15.93 -25.60 -3.06
CA VAL A 164 15.73 -26.01 -1.65
C VAL A 164 15.22 -27.46 -1.51
N LEU A 165 14.74 -28.09 -2.59
CA LEU A 165 14.12 -29.42 -2.55
C LEU A 165 15.12 -30.60 -2.48
N PRO A 166 16.26 -30.62 -3.22
CA PRO A 166 17.17 -31.77 -3.19
C PRO A 166 17.64 -32.20 -1.78
N PRO A 167 17.96 -31.29 -0.84
CA PRO A 167 18.30 -31.64 0.55
C PRO A 167 17.14 -32.20 1.38
N LEU A 168 15.91 -32.14 0.86
CA LEU A 168 14.65 -32.55 1.51
C LEU A 168 14.01 -33.80 0.86
N ILE A 169 14.53 -34.29 -0.27
CA ILE A 169 13.97 -35.44 -1.03
C ILE A 169 13.68 -36.65 -0.13
N ASP A 170 14.59 -37.02 0.78
CA ASP A 170 14.39 -38.17 1.66
C ASP A 170 13.25 -37.96 2.69
N ALA A 171 12.99 -36.71 3.09
CA ALA A 171 11.89 -36.36 3.99
C ALA A 171 10.54 -36.20 3.26
N LEU A 172 10.56 -35.94 1.95
CA LEU A 172 9.36 -35.89 1.10
C LEU A 172 8.98 -37.28 0.54
N ARG A 173 9.87 -38.28 0.66
CA ARG A 173 9.64 -39.63 0.15
C ARG A 173 8.57 -40.36 0.98
N GLY A 174 7.60 -40.98 0.30
CA GLY A 174 6.52 -41.74 0.93
C GLY A 174 5.21 -40.96 1.06
N HIS A 175 5.23 -39.65 0.83
CA HIS A 175 4.03 -38.81 0.70
C HIS A 175 3.50 -38.83 -0.73
N ASP A 176 2.19 -38.66 -0.90
CA ASP A 176 1.62 -38.30 -2.21
C ASP A 176 1.91 -36.83 -2.50
N LEU A 177 2.61 -36.54 -3.60
CA LEU A 177 3.07 -35.19 -3.93
C LEU A 177 2.20 -34.59 -5.03
N LEU A 178 1.60 -33.42 -4.76
CA LEU A 178 0.89 -32.61 -5.75
C LEU A 178 1.63 -31.29 -5.98
N VAL A 179 2.06 -31.05 -7.22
CA VAL A 179 2.70 -29.78 -7.62
C VAL A 179 1.63 -28.84 -8.18
N ALA A 180 1.32 -27.80 -7.41
CA ALA A 180 0.25 -26.85 -7.66
C ALA A 180 0.79 -25.48 -8.11
N GLY A 181 0.29 -24.93 -9.21
CA GLY A 181 0.70 -23.59 -9.64
C GLY A 181 -0.01 -23.06 -10.88
N PRO A 182 0.13 -21.77 -11.21
CA PRO A 182 -0.57 -21.13 -12.32
C PRO A 182 0.21 -21.19 -13.65
N LYS A 183 1.46 -21.68 -13.63
CA LYS A 183 2.37 -21.73 -14.79
C LYS A 183 3.08 -23.07 -14.86
N HIS A 184 3.07 -23.68 -16.04
CA HIS A 184 3.75 -24.95 -16.30
C HIS A 184 5.24 -24.90 -15.97
N SER A 185 5.93 -23.80 -16.31
CA SER A 185 7.37 -23.63 -16.06
C SER A 185 7.77 -23.66 -14.57
N GLY A 186 6.89 -23.23 -13.66
CA GLY A 186 7.13 -23.30 -12.21
C GLY A 186 6.94 -24.72 -11.69
N GLN A 187 5.89 -25.40 -12.18
CA GLN A 187 5.62 -26.80 -11.89
C GLN A 187 6.77 -27.70 -12.38
N GLU A 188 7.21 -27.55 -13.64
CA GLU A 188 8.35 -28.28 -14.22
C GLU A 188 9.63 -28.10 -13.40
N ALA A 189 9.92 -26.89 -12.93
CA ALA A 189 11.12 -26.62 -12.13
C ALA A 189 11.07 -27.32 -10.76
N ILE A 190 9.91 -27.35 -10.10
CA ILE A 190 9.68 -28.15 -8.88
C ILE A 190 9.83 -29.64 -9.18
N ILE A 191 9.18 -30.16 -10.22
CA ILE A 191 9.20 -31.58 -10.61
C ILE A 191 10.63 -32.05 -10.93
N ALA A 192 11.41 -31.24 -11.64
CA ALA A 192 12.81 -31.52 -11.93
C ALA A 192 13.66 -31.58 -10.64
N ALA A 193 13.44 -30.66 -9.70
CA ALA A 193 14.15 -30.63 -8.42
C ALA A 193 13.74 -31.73 -7.43
N LEU A 194 12.56 -32.34 -7.61
CA LEU A 194 12.13 -33.55 -6.87
C LEU A 194 12.87 -34.83 -7.31
N GLY A 195 13.73 -34.76 -8.33
CA GLY A 195 14.67 -35.85 -8.65
C GLY A 195 14.02 -37.17 -9.08
N GLY A 196 12.80 -37.12 -9.63
CA GLY A 196 12.05 -38.31 -10.06
C GLY A 196 11.16 -38.95 -8.99
N LEU A 197 10.93 -38.29 -7.85
CA LEU A 197 9.84 -38.70 -6.95
C LEU A 197 8.48 -38.67 -7.70
N PRO A 198 7.60 -39.67 -7.50
CA PRO A 198 6.28 -39.69 -8.12
C PRO A 198 5.47 -38.50 -7.60
N CYS A 199 4.92 -37.73 -8.53
CA CYS A 199 4.09 -36.57 -8.23
C CYS A 199 3.00 -36.39 -9.28
N THR A 200 1.89 -35.78 -8.86
CA THR A 200 0.83 -35.26 -9.72
C THR A 200 1.02 -33.75 -9.90
N CYS A 201 0.45 -33.17 -10.95
CA CYS A 201 0.45 -31.72 -11.14
C CYS A 201 -0.98 -31.19 -11.36
N GLY A 202 -1.24 -29.97 -10.87
CA GLY A 202 -2.54 -29.33 -10.96
C GLY A 202 -2.40 -27.83 -11.22
N THR A 203 -3.10 -27.32 -12.22
CA THR A 203 -3.13 -25.88 -12.51
C THR A 203 -3.98 -25.18 -11.45
N VAL A 204 -3.35 -24.40 -10.59
CA VAL A 204 -4.03 -23.67 -9.51
C VAL A 204 -3.85 -22.19 -9.73
N MET A 205 -4.97 -21.47 -9.78
CA MET A 205 -4.99 -20.04 -10.00
C MET A 205 -4.83 -19.29 -8.68
N GLY A 206 -4.24 -18.09 -8.72
CA GLY A 206 -4.06 -17.26 -7.52
C GLY A 206 -5.38 -17.01 -6.79
N ASP A 207 -6.46 -16.76 -7.53
CA ASP A 207 -7.83 -16.89 -7.03
C ASP A 207 -8.31 -18.33 -7.26
N LEU A 208 -8.43 -19.10 -6.17
CA LEU A 208 -8.73 -20.54 -6.21
C LEU A 208 -10.03 -20.84 -6.97
N GLY A 209 -11.05 -19.99 -6.88
CA GLY A 209 -12.34 -20.20 -7.55
C GLY A 209 -12.26 -20.22 -9.08
N HIS A 210 -11.22 -19.60 -9.66
CA HIS A 210 -10.92 -19.61 -11.09
C HIS A 210 -10.06 -20.81 -11.54
N SER A 211 -9.69 -21.72 -10.64
CA SER A 211 -8.93 -22.93 -11.00
C SER A 211 -9.82 -23.94 -11.75
N PRO A 212 -9.28 -24.76 -12.66
CA PRO A 212 -9.99 -25.85 -13.31
C PRO A 212 -10.61 -26.82 -12.30
N VAL A 213 -11.80 -27.35 -12.59
CA VAL A 213 -12.53 -28.26 -11.68
C VAL A 213 -11.68 -29.46 -11.29
N ALA A 214 -11.06 -30.14 -12.26
CA ALA A 214 -10.16 -31.26 -12.00
C ALA A 214 -8.99 -30.93 -11.06
N SER A 215 -8.51 -29.68 -11.03
CA SER A 215 -7.46 -29.26 -10.09
C SER A 215 -8.01 -28.98 -8.69
N LEU A 216 -9.28 -28.56 -8.58
CA LEU A 216 -9.98 -28.40 -7.30
C LEU A 216 -10.38 -29.76 -6.71
N ASP A 217 -10.85 -30.69 -7.53
CA ASP A 217 -11.12 -32.09 -7.16
C ASP A 217 -9.83 -32.75 -6.62
N LEU A 218 -8.70 -32.55 -7.31
CA LEU A 218 -7.38 -32.97 -6.84
C LEU A 218 -6.96 -32.32 -5.51
N LEU A 219 -7.55 -31.21 -5.08
CA LEU A 219 -7.27 -30.56 -3.80
C LEU A 219 -8.31 -30.88 -2.71
N GLY A 220 -9.36 -31.66 -3.03
CA GLY A 220 -10.51 -31.87 -2.14
C GLY A 220 -11.34 -30.61 -1.90
N LEU A 221 -11.30 -29.64 -2.83
CA LEU A 221 -11.98 -28.36 -2.73
C LEU A 221 -13.22 -28.32 -3.61
N ASP A 222 -14.38 -28.08 -3.00
CA ASP A 222 -15.59 -27.75 -3.76
C ASP A 222 -15.61 -26.24 -4.10
N ARG A 223 -15.78 -25.93 -5.38
CA ARG A 223 -15.89 -24.56 -5.90
C ARG A 223 -17.04 -23.78 -5.26
N GLU A 224 -18.14 -24.41 -4.87
CA GLU A 224 -19.26 -23.73 -4.20
C GLU A 224 -18.92 -23.34 -2.75
N THR A 225 -18.14 -24.19 -2.05
CA THR A 225 -17.66 -23.91 -0.69
C THR A 225 -16.50 -22.90 -0.64
N LEU A 226 -15.75 -22.77 -1.74
CA LEU A 226 -14.69 -21.78 -1.89
C LEU A 226 -15.27 -20.37 -1.84
N ARG A 227 -15.34 -19.80 -0.64
CA ARG A 227 -15.47 -18.36 -0.43
C ARG A 227 -14.27 -17.67 -1.09
N VAL A 228 -14.42 -17.30 -2.36
CA VAL A 228 -13.52 -16.37 -3.05
C VAL A 228 -13.44 -15.13 -2.17
N PRO A 229 -12.30 -14.87 -1.49
CA PRO A 229 -12.17 -13.65 -0.73
C PRO A 229 -12.15 -12.56 -1.79
N ARG A 230 -13.22 -11.76 -1.86
CA ARG A 230 -13.25 -10.59 -2.74
C ARG A 230 -12.10 -9.70 -2.30
N GLU A 231 -11.00 -9.73 -3.03
CA GLU A 231 -9.86 -8.83 -2.84
C GLU A 231 -10.43 -7.43 -2.75
N SER A 232 -10.29 -6.79 -1.58
CA SER A 232 -11.03 -5.57 -1.33
C SER A 232 -10.60 -4.51 -2.33
N THR A 233 -11.57 -3.99 -3.08
CA THR A 233 -11.37 -2.82 -3.95
C THR A 233 -11.30 -1.53 -3.15
N GLU A 234 -11.38 -1.58 -1.82
CA GLU A 234 -11.15 -0.42 -0.97
C GLU A 234 -9.67 -0.05 -0.93
N LEU A 235 -9.40 1.25 -0.97
CA LEU A 235 -8.06 1.78 -0.77
C LEU A 235 -7.68 1.65 0.71
N THR A 236 -6.87 0.62 1.02
CA THR A 236 -6.29 0.44 2.34
C THR A 236 -5.06 1.34 2.53
N PRO A 237 -4.67 1.67 3.78
CA PRO A 237 -3.42 2.37 4.07
C PRO A 237 -2.16 1.73 3.47
N ALA A 238 -2.15 0.40 3.29
CA ALA A 238 -1.07 -0.31 2.61
C ALA A 238 -1.02 0.01 1.10
N LEU A 239 -2.19 0.00 0.43
CA LEU A 239 -2.31 0.37 -0.98
C LEU A 239 -1.99 1.85 -1.23
N LEU A 240 -2.32 2.75 -0.28
CA LEU A 240 -1.88 4.15 -0.31
C LEU A 240 -0.35 4.27 -0.25
N ARG A 241 0.31 3.55 0.68
CA ARG A 241 1.78 3.54 0.79
C ARG A 241 2.46 2.98 -0.47
N ASP A 242 1.90 1.93 -1.07
CA ASP A 242 2.40 1.37 -2.34
C ASP A 242 2.28 2.40 -3.49
N LEU A 243 1.13 3.08 -3.61
CA LEU A 243 0.92 4.15 -4.61
C LEU A 243 1.86 5.34 -4.40
N HIS A 244 2.03 5.75 -3.14
CA HIS A 244 2.87 6.87 -2.75
C HIS A 244 4.35 6.58 -3.01
N ALA A 245 4.83 5.39 -2.64
CA ALA A 245 6.20 4.95 -2.91
C ALA A 245 6.48 4.86 -4.42
N TYR A 246 5.52 4.39 -5.23
CA TYR A 246 5.60 4.44 -6.69
C TYR A 246 5.75 5.89 -7.18
N ALA A 247 4.91 6.81 -6.70
CA ALA A 247 4.92 8.21 -7.11
C ALA A 247 6.22 8.94 -6.72
N GLN A 248 6.76 8.66 -5.53
CA GLN A 248 8.08 9.15 -5.12
C GLN A 248 9.21 8.55 -5.95
N CYS A 249 9.10 7.29 -6.39
CA CYS A 249 10.06 6.69 -7.30
C CYS A 249 10.08 7.43 -8.64
N ARG A 250 8.92 7.63 -9.28
CA ARG A 250 8.80 8.38 -10.54
C ARG A 250 9.34 9.81 -10.44
N LEU A 251 9.12 10.50 -9.32
CA LEU A 251 9.70 11.84 -9.10
C LEU A 251 11.25 11.79 -9.06
N ARG A 252 11.85 10.80 -8.39
CA ARG A 252 13.32 10.61 -8.39
C ARG A 252 13.86 10.22 -9.78
N ASP A 253 13.06 9.52 -10.57
CA ASP A 253 13.37 9.16 -11.97
C ASP A 253 13.25 10.38 -12.93
N GLY A 254 12.96 11.59 -12.42
CA GLY A 254 12.86 12.83 -13.20
C GLY A 254 11.52 13.07 -13.91
N VAL A 255 10.51 12.24 -13.65
CA VAL A 255 9.20 12.34 -14.31
C VAL A 255 8.51 13.67 -13.99
N SER A 256 8.06 14.36 -15.03
CA SER A 256 7.39 15.68 -14.97
C SER A 256 8.21 16.82 -14.32
N GLN A 257 9.54 16.70 -14.24
CA GLN A 257 10.38 17.69 -13.55
C GLN A 257 10.27 19.10 -14.16
N ASP A 258 10.21 19.24 -15.48
CA ASP A 258 10.03 20.55 -16.14
C ASP A 258 8.65 21.17 -15.87
N THR A 259 7.61 20.33 -15.75
CA THR A 259 6.28 20.78 -15.34
C THR A 259 6.31 21.29 -13.90
N LEU A 260 6.98 20.57 -12.98
CA LEU A 260 7.15 21.02 -11.60
C LEU A 260 7.92 22.34 -11.51
N ARG A 261 9.04 22.49 -12.24
CA ARG A 261 9.79 23.77 -12.36
C ARG A 261 8.89 24.91 -12.81
N THR A 262 8.12 24.70 -13.88
CA THR A 262 7.19 25.70 -14.45
C THR A 262 6.11 26.12 -13.45
N LEU A 263 5.73 25.23 -12.54
CA LEU A 263 4.73 25.48 -11.49
C LEU A 263 5.33 26.04 -10.19
N GLY A 264 6.67 26.06 -10.03
CA GLY A 264 7.36 26.40 -8.79
C GLY A 264 7.25 25.32 -7.70
N LEU A 265 7.18 24.04 -8.11
CA LEU A 265 6.98 22.87 -7.26
C LEU A 265 8.17 21.89 -7.28
N ASP A 266 9.28 22.26 -7.91
CA ASP A 266 10.52 21.48 -8.00
C ASP A 266 11.40 21.58 -6.73
N HIS A 267 10.97 22.34 -5.73
CA HIS A 267 11.75 22.56 -4.52
C HIS A 267 11.99 21.23 -3.76
N PRO A 268 13.25 20.83 -3.48
CA PRO A 268 13.57 19.52 -2.91
C PRO A 268 12.90 19.25 -1.56
N ILE A 269 12.62 20.33 -0.81
CA ILE A 269 11.92 20.25 0.48
C ILE A 269 10.49 19.69 0.38
N LEU A 270 9.80 19.87 -0.75
CA LEU A 270 8.46 19.32 -0.95
C LEU A 270 8.53 17.78 -1.01
N ALA A 271 9.53 17.24 -1.70
CA ALA A 271 9.79 15.81 -1.74
C ALA A 271 10.28 15.27 -0.39
N GLN A 272 11.13 16.01 0.32
CA GLN A 272 11.77 15.56 1.56
C GLN A 272 10.88 15.67 2.81
N HIS A 273 10.17 16.80 3.02
CA HIS A 273 9.37 17.04 4.23
C HIS A 273 7.91 16.68 4.07
N LEU A 274 7.30 16.98 2.91
CA LEU A 274 5.90 16.64 2.64
C LEU A 274 5.73 15.33 1.87
N GLY A 275 6.82 14.70 1.43
CA GLY A 275 6.75 13.45 0.68
C GLY A 275 6.15 13.60 -0.71
N LEU A 276 6.31 14.73 -1.40
CA LEU A 276 5.83 14.92 -2.78
C LEU A 276 6.22 13.73 -3.69
N GLY A 277 5.26 13.23 -4.46
CA GLY A 277 5.46 12.26 -5.53
C GLY A 277 4.74 12.68 -6.81
N VAL A 278 5.00 12.00 -7.93
CA VAL A 278 4.34 12.25 -9.23
C VAL A 278 3.77 10.96 -9.81
N ILE A 279 2.54 11.01 -10.31
CA ILE A 279 1.87 9.93 -11.03
C ILE A 279 1.77 10.32 -12.52
N PRO A 280 2.43 9.61 -13.45
CA PRO A 280 2.34 9.87 -14.89
C PRO A 280 1.01 9.38 -15.47
N VAL A 281 0.71 9.74 -16.72
CA VAL A 281 -0.56 9.35 -17.40
C VAL A 281 -0.75 7.84 -17.47
N ASP A 282 0.32 7.10 -17.75
CA ASP A 282 0.37 5.67 -18.04
C ASP A 282 0.53 4.78 -16.79
N TYR A 283 0.42 5.36 -15.58
CA TYR A 283 0.73 4.70 -14.30
C TYR A 283 0.05 3.33 -14.12
N GLN A 284 -1.15 3.16 -14.67
CA GLN A 284 -1.96 1.93 -14.61
C GLN A 284 -1.27 0.70 -15.24
N THR A 285 -0.27 0.92 -16.10
CA THR A 285 0.55 -0.16 -16.68
C THR A 285 1.64 -0.66 -15.73
N ALA A 286 2.07 0.18 -14.78
CA ALA A 286 3.23 -0.04 -13.92
C ALA A 286 2.89 -0.43 -12.47
N ILE A 287 1.66 -0.15 -12.01
CA ILE A 287 1.20 -0.47 -10.65
C ILE A 287 0.54 -1.88 -10.57
N PRO A 288 0.45 -2.50 -9.39
CA PRO A 288 -0.16 -3.82 -9.22
C PRO A 288 -1.65 -3.85 -9.65
N ARG A 289 -2.11 -4.98 -10.19
CA ARG A 289 -3.51 -5.18 -10.62
C ARG A 289 -4.54 -4.87 -9.52
N LEU A 290 -4.24 -5.20 -8.26
CA LEU A 290 -5.07 -4.86 -7.10
C LEU A 290 -5.21 -3.35 -6.93
N LEU A 291 -4.11 -2.61 -7.03
CA LEU A 291 -4.11 -1.14 -6.94
C LEU A 291 -4.84 -0.51 -8.14
N CYS A 292 -4.68 -1.04 -9.36
CA CYS A 292 -5.50 -0.65 -10.51
C CYS A 292 -7.01 -0.87 -10.28
N ARG A 293 -7.40 -1.98 -9.62
CA ARG A 293 -8.80 -2.25 -9.27
C ARG A 293 -9.33 -1.25 -8.23
N ALA A 294 -8.56 -0.98 -7.17
CA ALA A 294 -8.92 -0.04 -6.11
C ALA A 294 -8.94 1.45 -6.58
N LEU A 295 -8.20 1.76 -7.64
CA LEU A 295 -8.17 3.08 -8.28
C LEU A 295 -9.17 3.24 -9.45
N ARG A 296 -10.05 2.26 -9.71
CA ARG A 296 -11.09 2.39 -10.74
C ARG A 296 -11.95 3.63 -10.52
N GLY A 297 -12.23 4.36 -11.61
CA GLY A 297 -12.94 5.63 -11.59
C GLY A 297 -12.10 6.85 -11.17
N ARG A 298 -10.86 6.66 -10.70
CA ARG A 298 -10.00 7.76 -10.20
C ARG A 298 -9.00 8.21 -11.25
N ARG A 299 -9.04 9.49 -11.62
CA ARG A 299 -8.11 10.10 -12.57
C ARG A 299 -6.91 10.69 -11.82
N LEU A 300 -5.84 9.90 -11.70
CA LEU A 300 -4.58 10.29 -11.04
C LEU A 300 -3.43 10.56 -12.01
N GLY A 301 -3.62 10.37 -13.32
CA GLY A 301 -2.58 10.69 -14.31
C GLY A 301 -2.23 12.17 -14.30
N ASN A 302 -0.96 12.50 -14.54
CA ASN A 302 -0.42 13.87 -14.46
C ASN A 302 -0.71 14.59 -13.14
N CYS A 303 -0.69 13.87 -12.01
CA CYS A 303 -0.87 14.45 -10.69
C CYS A 303 0.43 14.43 -9.89
N ALA A 304 0.74 15.54 -9.22
CA ALA A 304 1.55 15.49 -8.02
C ALA A 304 0.68 14.92 -6.88
N VAL A 305 1.25 14.11 -6.00
CA VAL A 305 0.55 13.55 -4.83
C VAL A 305 1.25 13.90 -3.52
N LEU A 306 0.44 14.21 -2.51
CA LEU A 306 0.86 14.45 -1.14
C LEU A 306 0.12 13.52 -0.17
N PRO A 307 0.81 12.82 0.75
CA PRO A 307 0.18 12.01 1.77
C PRO A 307 -0.51 12.88 2.83
N ALA A 308 -1.62 12.37 3.35
CA ALA A 308 -2.25 12.89 4.56
C ALA A 308 -2.16 11.86 5.69
N TYR A 309 -1.94 12.35 6.91
CA TYR A 309 -1.70 11.54 8.09
C TYR A 309 -2.77 11.76 9.17
N ASP A 310 -3.06 10.71 9.94
CA ASP A 310 -3.89 10.81 11.15
C ASP A 310 -3.07 11.18 12.39
N ALA A 311 -3.72 11.18 13.56
CA ALA A 311 -3.10 11.54 14.83
C ALA A 311 -1.93 10.61 15.23
N ASP A 312 -2.00 9.33 14.84
CA ASP A 312 -0.97 8.32 15.14
C ASP A 312 0.23 8.40 14.17
N GLY A 313 0.10 9.19 13.10
CA GLY A 313 1.07 9.34 12.01
C GLY A 313 0.92 8.28 10.91
N ALA A 314 -0.20 7.56 10.85
CA ALA A 314 -0.48 6.61 9.77
C ALA A 314 -1.05 7.35 8.54
N MET A 315 -0.64 6.89 7.35
CA MET A 315 -1.13 7.46 6.09
C MET A 315 -2.56 6.99 5.80
N VAL A 316 -3.49 7.95 5.71
CA VAL A 316 -4.93 7.72 5.59
C VAL A 316 -5.55 8.30 4.32
N ASP A 317 -4.85 9.19 3.60
CA ASP A 317 -5.26 9.73 2.30
C ASP A 317 -4.04 10.10 1.44
N LEU A 318 -4.28 10.32 0.14
CA LEU A 318 -3.37 11.04 -0.76
C LEU A 318 -4.15 12.14 -1.46
N LEU A 319 -3.73 13.39 -1.28
CA LEU A 319 -4.19 14.51 -2.07
C LEU A 319 -3.50 14.50 -3.43
N ALA A 320 -4.27 14.41 -4.51
CA ALA A 320 -3.76 14.57 -5.87
C ALA A 320 -3.97 16.01 -6.36
N TYR A 321 -2.89 16.66 -6.78
CA TYR A 321 -2.90 17.96 -7.45
C TYR A 321 -2.58 17.77 -8.93
N HIS A 322 -3.56 18.00 -9.80
CA HIS A 322 -3.43 17.75 -11.23
C HIS A 322 -2.60 18.86 -11.88
N LEU A 323 -1.45 18.50 -12.46
CA LEU A 323 -0.40 19.44 -12.86
C LEU A 323 -0.84 20.43 -13.97
N ILE A 324 -1.74 20.01 -14.86
CA ILE A 324 -2.24 20.84 -15.98
C ILE A 324 -3.37 21.77 -15.51
N SER A 325 -4.46 21.23 -14.98
CA SER A 325 -5.64 22.01 -14.56
C SER A 325 -5.48 22.74 -13.21
N ALA A 326 -4.39 22.52 -12.49
CA ALA A 326 -4.10 23.09 -11.17
C ALA A 326 -5.19 22.83 -10.11
N ARG A 327 -5.91 21.70 -10.23
CA ARG A 327 -7.01 21.32 -9.32
C ARG A 327 -6.64 20.18 -8.37
N TYR A 328 -7.15 20.29 -7.15
CA TYR A 328 -7.11 19.25 -6.14
C TYR A 328 -8.19 18.19 -6.35
N HIS A 329 -7.82 16.95 -6.10
CA HIS A 329 -8.70 15.78 -6.07
C HIS A 329 -8.28 14.90 -4.89
N GLY A 330 -9.18 14.68 -3.93
CA GLY A 330 -8.95 13.71 -2.85
C GLY A 330 -9.21 12.27 -3.34
N LEU A 331 -8.61 11.28 -2.66
CA LEU A 331 -9.04 9.88 -2.83
C LEU A 331 -10.35 9.58 -2.08
N TRP A 332 -10.85 10.49 -1.26
CA TRP A 332 -12.19 10.38 -0.68
C TRP A 332 -12.97 11.70 -0.87
N PRO A 333 -14.32 11.66 -0.91
CA PRO A 333 -15.15 12.86 -0.92
C PRO A 333 -14.90 13.73 0.31
N GLU A 334 -14.75 13.08 1.47
CA GLU A 334 -14.34 13.70 2.73
C GLU A 334 -12.83 13.51 2.97
N PRO A 335 -12.10 14.54 3.42
CA PRO A 335 -10.67 14.45 3.66
C PRO A 335 -10.36 13.67 4.94
N ARG A 336 -9.44 12.71 4.80
CA ARG A 336 -8.96 11.87 5.89
C ARG A 336 -7.54 12.31 6.25
N GLY A 337 -7.36 12.87 7.44
CA GLY A 337 -6.06 13.32 7.94
C GLY A 337 -5.58 14.68 7.43
N LEU A 338 -4.39 15.07 7.91
CA LEU A 338 -3.73 16.37 7.73
C LEU A 338 -2.54 16.27 6.77
N ILE A 339 -2.24 17.36 6.05
CA ILE A 339 -1.18 17.44 5.04
C ILE A 339 -0.14 18.49 5.45
N GLY A 340 0.85 18.10 6.26
CA GLY A 340 1.93 18.98 6.73
C GLY A 340 3.18 18.23 7.21
N GLY A 341 3.47 17.09 6.60
CA GLY A 341 4.53 16.17 7.00
C GLY A 341 4.07 15.15 8.05
N ALA A 342 4.87 14.11 8.25
CA ALA A 342 4.57 12.98 9.13
C ALA A 342 4.86 13.30 10.62
N GLN A 343 4.22 14.34 11.16
CA GLN A 343 4.47 14.86 12.50
C GLN A 343 3.38 14.38 13.48
N ARG A 344 3.78 13.73 14.58
CA ARG A 344 2.86 13.24 15.63
C ARG A 344 2.41 14.32 16.62
N VAL A 345 3.22 15.36 16.78
CA VAL A 345 2.91 16.52 17.63
C VAL A 345 2.94 17.73 16.72
N TRP A 346 1.85 18.50 16.71
CA TRP A 346 1.80 19.77 16.00
C TRP A 346 2.04 20.92 17.00
N PRO A 347 2.64 22.03 16.55
CA PRO A 347 2.79 23.22 17.38
C PRO A 347 1.44 23.87 17.66
N GLU A 348 1.35 24.61 18.77
CA GLU A 348 0.13 25.33 19.15
C GLU A 348 -0.33 26.34 18.09
N ALA A 349 0.59 26.84 17.26
CA ALA A 349 0.30 27.75 16.16
C ALA A 349 0.81 27.18 14.83
N VAL A 350 -0.08 27.07 13.83
CA VAL A 350 0.23 26.56 12.49
C VAL A 350 -0.14 27.58 11.42
N ILE A 351 0.58 27.56 10.30
CA ILE A 351 0.25 28.31 9.10
C ILE A 351 -0.50 27.38 8.14
N ALA A 352 -1.74 27.71 7.78
CA ALA A 352 -2.51 26.96 6.82
C ALA A 352 -2.59 27.70 5.47
N THR A 353 -2.44 26.97 4.38
CA THR A 353 -2.63 27.45 3.02
C THR A 353 -3.53 26.51 2.24
N ASP A 354 -4.21 27.02 1.24
CA ASP A 354 -5.00 26.26 0.27
C ASP A 354 -4.23 26.01 -1.04
N ASN A 355 -3.00 26.52 -1.16
CA ASN A 355 -2.27 26.54 -2.42
C ASN A 355 -0.88 25.89 -2.31
N LEU A 356 -0.67 24.83 -3.08
CA LEU A 356 0.54 24.00 -3.08
C LEU A 356 1.80 24.80 -3.46
N ARG A 357 1.66 25.86 -4.27
CA ARG A 357 2.78 26.75 -4.61
C ARG A 357 3.17 27.65 -3.43
N TRP A 358 2.19 28.11 -2.65
CA TRP A 358 2.45 28.90 -1.44
C TRP A 358 3.03 28.03 -0.33
N LEU A 359 2.54 26.79 -0.19
CA LEU A 359 3.13 25.78 0.69
C LEU A 359 4.62 25.56 0.37
N GLY A 360 4.97 25.40 -0.91
CA GLY A 360 6.37 25.30 -1.37
C GLY A 360 7.21 26.53 -1.02
N ARG A 361 6.67 27.74 -1.19
CA ARG A 361 7.33 29.00 -0.80
C ARG A 361 7.54 29.11 0.70
N LEU A 362 6.52 28.85 1.51
CA LEU A 362 6.63 28.91 2.98
C LEU A 362 7.72 27.95 3.48
N LEU A 363 7.78 26.74 2.94
CA LEU A 363 8.85 25.79 3.25
C LEU A 363 10.23 26.28 2.77
N HIS A 364 10.32 26.90 1.60
CA HIS A 364 11.57 27.52 1.10
C HIS A 364 12.07 28.62 2.06
N HIS A 365 11.17 29.48 2.56
CA HIS A 365 11.47 30.53 3.54
C HIS A 365 11.66 30.02 4.99
N GLY A 366 11.76 28.70 5.19
CA GLY A 366 12.13 28.12 6.48
C GLY A 366 10.97 27.79 7.42
N HIS A 367 9.73 28.17 7.10
CA HIS A 367 8.56 27.72 7.87
C HIS A 367 8.46 26.19 7.81
N ARG A 368 8.15 25.53 8.92
CA ARG A 368 7.95 24.07 9.00
C ARG A 368 6.56 23.69 9.49
N ASP A 369 5.93 24.62 10.20
CA ASP A 369 4.63 24.48 10.86
C ASP A 369 3.48 24.77 9.88
N VAL A 370 3.56 24.16 8.69
CA VAL A 370 2.69 24.48 7.55
C VAL A 370 1.75 23.33 7.21
N LEU A 371 0.47 23.66 7.01
CA LEU A 371 -0.61 22.75 6.65
C LEU A 371 -1.19 23.14 5.29
N LEU A 372 -1.47 22.15 4.45
CA LEU A 372 -2.29 22.32 3.24
C LEU A 372 -3.74 21.88 3.53
N LEU A 373 -4.69 22.76 3.23
CA LEU A 373 -6.13 22.51 3.32
C LEU A 373 -6.75 22.56 1.92
N ARG A 374 -7.61 21.60 1.58
CA ARG A 374 -8.27 21.52 0.26
C ARG A 374 -9.41 22.55 0.08
N GLY A 375 -9.77 23.26 1.15
CA GLY A 375 -10.83 24.28 1.19
C GLY A 375 -11.56 24.31 2.54
N PRO A 376 -12.66 25.08 2.66
CA PRO A 376 -13.37 25.27 3.93
C PRO A 376 -13.94 23.98 4.53
N GLY A 377 -14.47 23.07 3.70
CA GLY A 377 -14.97 21.77 4.16
C GLY A 377 -13.86 20.86 4.70
N ASP A 378 -12.63 21.01 4.22
CA ASP A 378 -11.47 20.29 4.74
C ASP A 378 -11.07 20.84 6.11
N ALA A 379 -11.01 22.17 6.24
CA ALA A 379 -10.80 22.82 7.54
C ALA A 379 -11.82 22.35 8.59
N GLN A 380 -13.10 22.26 8.22
CA GLN A 380 -14.18 21.81 9.10
C GLN A 380 -14.04 20.32 9.48
N ALA A 381 -13.80 19.44 8.51
CA ALA A 381 -13.63 18.00 8.75
C ALA A 381 -12.36 17.66 9.56
N ASN A 382 -11.35 18.53 9.52
CA ASN A 382 -10.09 18.38 10.25
C ASN A 382 -10.00 19.20 11.55
N ALA A 383 -10.99 20.04 11.87
CA ALA A 383 -10.96 20.93 13.05
C ALA A 383 -10.75 20.19 14.38
N ALA A 384 -11.49 19.10 14.60
CA ALA A 384 -11.32 18.26 15.80
C ALA A 384 -9.92 17.62 15.84
N ARG A 385 -9.43 17.10 14.70
CA ARG A 385 -8.10 16.47 14.60
C ARG A 385 -6.98 17.46 14.92
N LEU A 386 -7.08 18.70 14.42
CA LEU A 386 -6.13 19.77 14.73
C LEU A 386 -6.13 20.09 16.23
N HIS A 387 -7.30 20.22 16.85
CA HIS A 387 -7.43 20.48 18.28
C HIS A 387 -6.85 19.35 19.13
N ASP A 388 -7.13 18.09 18.79
CA ASP A 388 -6.63 16.91 19.50
C ASP A 388 -5.11 16.75 19.35
N MET A 389 -4.55 17.13 18.20
CA MET A 389 -3.08 17.17 17.96
C MET A 389 -2.38 18.38 18.58
N GLY A 390 -3.07 19.18 19.39
CA GLY A 390 -2.49 20.28 20.17
C GLY A 390 -2.51 21.66 19.49
N VAL A 391 -3.04 21.77 18.27
CA VAL A 391 -3.16 23.08 17.60
C VAL A 391 -4.20 23.93 18.32
N ARG A 392 -3.86 25.20 18.58
CA ARG A 392 -4.71 26.21 19.24
C ARG A 392 -4.96 27.44 18.36
N ARG A 393 -4.06 27.72 17.41
CA ARG A 393 -4.15 28.84 16.48
C ARG A 393 -3.80 28.40 15.06
N VAL A 394 -4.64 28.77 14.10
CA VAL A 394 -4.39 28.55 12.66
C VAL A 394 -4.35 29.92 11.99
N THR A 395 -3.21 30.27 11.39
CA THR A 395 -3.05 31.48 10.57
C THR A 395 -3.21 31.10 9.11
N LEU A 396 -4.27 31.59 8.45
CA LEU A 396 -4.53 31.34 7.03
C LEU A 396 -3.70 32.29 6.17
N ASN A 397 -2.98 31.77 5.17
CA ASN A 397 -2.25 32.50 4.13
C ASN A 397 -1.65 33.84 4.63
N PRO A 398 -0.71 33.82 5.61
CA PRO A 398 -0.15 35.04 6.20
C PRO A 398 0.44 35.94 5.10
N ASP A 399 0.20 37.23 5.22
CA ASP A 399 0.54 38.22 4.20
C ASP A 399 2.04 38.23 3.90
N LEU A 400 2.42 37.72 2.73
CA LEU A 400 3.77 37.79 2.18
C LEU A 400 3.96 39.13 1.42
N GLU A 401 3.60 40.27 2.03
CA GLU A 401 3.81 41.59 1.42
C GLU A 401 5.30 41.89 1.14
N GLU A 402 6.23 41.17 1.79
CA GLU A 402 7.68 41.33 1.62
C GLU A 402 8.31 40.51 0.47
N LEU A 403 7.55 39.71 -0.29
CA LEU A 403 8.14 38.83 -1.33
C LEU A 403 7.65 39.19 -2.75
N PRO A 404 8.51 39.80 -3.60
CA PRO A 404 8.06 40.44 -4.81
C PRO A 404 7.71 39.45 -5.93
N HIS A 405 6.75 39.87 -6.75
CA HIS A 405 6.32 39.26 -8.01
C HIS A 405 5.52 37.93 -7.93
N LYS A 406 4.20 38.06 -8.11
CA LYS A 406 3.48 37.09 -8.97
C LYS A 406 4.06 37.19 -10.37
N THR A 407 5.06 36.38 -10.70
CA THR A 407 5.54 36.25 -12.08
C THR A 407 4.42 35.59 -12.91
N ILE A 408 3.58 36.42 -13.53
CA ILE A 408 2.61 35.97 -14.53
C ILE A 408 3.42 35.41 -15.70
N SER A 409 3.58 34.09 -15.76
CA SER A 409 4.32 33.49 -16.87
C SER A 409 3.49 33.60 -18.15
N TRP A 410 4.16 33.83 -19.28
CA TRP A 410 3.53 33.82 -20.60
C TRP A 410 2.76 32.53 -20.89
N HIS A 411 3.18 31.41 -20.29
CA HIS A 411 2.44 30.15 -20.33
C HIS A 411 1.10 30.23 -19.57
N SER A 412 1.08 30.85 -18.39
CA SER A 412 -0.16 31.00 -17.60
C SER A 412 -1.18 31.90 -18.31
N LEU A 413 -0.74 32.97 -18.97
CA LEU A 413 -1.60 33.78 -19.84
C LEU A 413 -2.09 33.00 -21.06
N ARG A 414 -1.21 32.24 -21.72
CA ARG A 414 -1.58 31.38 -22.87
C ARG A 414 -2.62 30.33 -22.50
N VAL A 415 -2.47 29.65 -21.35
CA VAL A 415 -3.46 28.68 -20.84
C VAL A 415 -4.80 29.35 -20.58
N SER A 416 -4.82 30.51 -19.92
CA SER A 416 -6.06 31.26 -19.65
C SER A 416 -6.75 31.73 -20.93
N PHE A 417 -5.99 32.23 -21.91
CA PHE A 417 -6.49 32.66 -23.21
C PHE A 417 -7.07 31.49 -24.03
N ALA A 418 -6.34 30.37 -24.12
CA ALA A 418 -6.84 29.15 -24.78
C ALA A 418 -8.13 28.64 -24.11
N THR A 419 -8.17 28.61 -22.78
CA THR A 419 -9.34 28.16 -22.01
C THR A 419 -10.56 29.06 -22.27
N LEU A 420 -10.36 30.38 -22.34
CA LEU A 420 -11.42 31.33 -22.69
C LEU A 420 -11.93 31.14 -24.12
N LEU A 421 -11.04 30.94 -25.10
CA LEU A 421 -11.45 30.69 -26.48
C LEU A 421 -12.24 29.39 -26.63
N PHE A 422 -11.78 28.28 -26.02
CA PHE A 422 -12.53 27.02 -26.02
C PHE A 422 -13.87 27.12 -25.28
N ALA A 423 -13.93 27.86 -24.16
CA ALA A 423 -15.18 28.10 -23.44
C ALA A 423 -16.21 28.92 -24.25
N ASN A 424 -15.75 29.73 -25.20
CA ASN A 424 -16.59 30.48 -26.15
C ASN A 424 -16.80 29.73 -27.49
N GLY A 425 -16.46 28.44 -27.56
CA GLY A 425 -16.72 27.59 -28.72
C GLY A 425 -15.77 27.76 -29.90
N CYS A 426 -14.61 28.41 -29.73
CA CYS A 426 -13.60 28.49 -30.78
C CYS A 426 -13.00 27.10 -31.06
N ASP A 427 -12.84 26.77 -32.34
CA ASP A 427 -12.26 25.48 -32.75
C ASP A 427 -10.73 25.44 -32.54
N ILE A 428 -10.18 24.24 -32.48
CA ILE A 428 -8.75 24.03 -32.22
C ILE A 428 -7.84 24.69 -33.28
N ARG A 429 -8.29 24.86 -34.53
CA ARG A 429 -7.49 25.52 -35.58
C ARG A 429 -7.48 27.03 -35.39
N SER A 430 -8.63 27.67 -35.14
CA SER A 430 -8.68 29.10 -34.82
C SER A 430 -7.85 29.43 -33.57
N VAL A 431 -7.92 28.60 -32.53
CA VAL A 431 -7.07 28.77 -31.33
C VAL A 431 -5.58 28.62 -31.68
N ASN A 432 -5.22 27.65 -32.54
CA ASN A 432 -3.83 27.44 -32.96
C ASN A 432 -3.26 28.62 -33.77
N GLU A 433 -4.07 29.20 -34.65
CA GLU A 433 -3.73 30.38 -35.46
C GLU A 433 -3.58 31.63 -34.59
N LEU A 434 -4.56 31.90 -33.71
CA LEU A 434 -4.52 33.04 -32.76
C LEU A 434 -3.35 32.97 -31.77
N MET A 435 -2.86 31.77 -31.44
CA MET A 435 -1.74 31.56 -30.54
C MET A 435 -0.38 31.37 -31.25
N LEU A 436 -0.36 31.36 -32.58
CA LEU A 436 0.84 31.27 -33.44
C LEU A 436 1.79 30.11 -33.06
N HIS A 437 1.24 28.94 -32.72
CA HIS A 437 2.05 27.76 -32.40
C HIS A 437 2.55 27.06 -33.67
N ARG A 438 3.87 26.81 -33.74
CA ARG A 438 4.53 26.17 -34.90
C ARG A 438 4.21 24.68 -35.07
N CYS A 439 3.43 24.06 -34.18
CA CYS A 439 3.04 22.64 -34.26
C CYS A 439 1.71 22.36 -33.52
N LEU A 440 0.78 21.69 -34.22
CA LEU A 440 -0.60 21.44 -33.77
C LEU A 440 -0.70 20.65 -32.45
N SER A 441 0.26 19.76 -32.20
CA SER A 441 0.32 18.90 -31.00
C SER A 441 0.36 19.69 -29.70
N THR A 442 0.96 20.88 -29.71
CA THR A 442 1.04 21.75 -28.53
C THR A 442 -0.28 22.44 -28.19
N THR A 443 -1.20 22.56 -29.16
CA THR A 443 -2.52 23.18 -28.97
C THR A 443 -3.58 22.16 -28.56
N ALA A 444 -3.46 20.91 -29.01
CA ALA A 444 -4.30 19.80 -28.58
C ALA A 444 -4.23 19.51 -27.06
N LEU A 445 -3.14 19.91 -26.39
CA LEU A 445 -2.99 19.82 -24.93
C LEU A 445 -3.94 20.73 -24.14
N TYR A 446 -4.54 21.74 -24.78
CA TYR A 446 -5.45 22.70 -24.12
C TYR A 446 -6.94 22.42 -24.39
N THR A 447 -7.27 21.42 -25.21
CA THR A 447 -8.67 21.07 -25.50
C THR A 447 -9.21 20.10 -24.43
N PRO A 448 -10.19 20.48 -23.61
CA PRO A 448 -10.88 19.53 -22.74
C PRO A 448 -11.86 18.70 -23.58
N ILE A 449 -11.34 17.72 -24.32
CA ILE A 449 -12.16 16.83 -25.16
C ILE A 449 -13.07 16.01 -24.24
N ALA A 450 -14.40 16.15 -24.40
CA ALA A 450 -15.32 15.30 -23.67
C ALA A 450 -15.23 13.88 -24.22
N VAL A 451 -15.29 12.88 -23.33
CA VAL A 451 -15.25 11.46 -23.74
C VAL A 451 -16.42 11.12 -24.67
N GLU A 452 -17.53 11.86 -24.54
CA GLU A 452 -18.71 11.71 -25.40
C GLU A 452 -18.47 12.15 -26.85
N ASP A 453 -17.68 13.20 -27.09
CA ASP A 453 -17.35 13.66 -28.46
C ASP A 453 -16.49 12.62 -29.18
N LEU A 454 -15.50 12.04 -28.48
CA LEU A 454 -14.70 10.93 -28.98
C LEU A 454 -15.55 9.68 -29.26
N ARG A 455 -16.54 9.40 -28.41
CA ARG A 455 -17.49 8.30 -28.58
C ARG A 455 -18.38 8.52 -29.82
N GLN A 456 -18.88 9.74 -30.04
CA GLN A 456 -19.68 10.03 -31.24
C GLN A 456 -18.85 9.96 -32.52
N VAL A 457 -17.64 10.52 -32.55
CA VAL A 457 -16.73 10.41 -33.71
C VAL A 457 -16.36 8.95 -33.98
N PHE A 458 -16.10 8.15 -32.95
CA PHE A 458 -15.81 6.72 -33.09
C PHE A 458 -16.99 5.95 -33.72
N LEU A 459 -18.21 6.18 -33.24
CA LEU A 459 -19.44 5.56 -33.76
C LEU A 459 -19.77 6.03 -35.19
N ALA A 460 -19.53 7.31 -35.51
CA ALA A 460 -19.72 7.85 -36.85
C ALA A 460 -18.68 7.32 -37.86
N ALA A 461 -17.44 7.09 -37.41
CA ALA A 461 -16.38 6.51 -38.24
C ALA A 461 -16.51 4.99 -38.43
N HIS A 462 -17.14 4.28 -37.46
CA HIS A 462 -17.34 2.83 -37.51
C HIS A 462 -18.82 2.45 -37.29
N PRO A 463 -19.73 2.79 -38.22
CA PRO A 463 -21.19 2.63 -38.06
C PRO A 463 -21.71 1.18 -38.11
N ARG A 464 -20.86 0.17 -37.85
CA ARG A 464 -21.18 -1.27 -37.89
C ARG A 464 -20.45 -2.10 -36.80
N CYS A 465 -19.98 -1.46 -35.73
CA CYS A 465 -19.35 -2.13 -34.58
C CYS A 465 -20.24 -2.06 -33.34
#